data_AF-A0A7W7SFL3-F1
#
_entry.id   AF-A0A7W7SFL3-F1
#
_cell.length_a   1.000
_cell.length_b   1.000
_cell.length_c   1.000
_cell.angle_alpha   90.00
_cell.angle_beta   90.00
_cell.angle_gamma   90.00
#
_symmetry.space_group_name_H-M   'P 1'
#
loop_
_entity.id
_entity.type
_entity.pdbx_description
1 polymer ?
#
loop_
_entity_poly.entity_id
_entity_poly.type
_entity_poly.pdbx_seq_one_letter_code
_entity_poly.pdbx_strand_id
1 'polypeptide(L)'
;MSDIDRLLRDGTPMAGHALYQALHANAIPAELLDTAGSYWVLVLYLDTGEVWISDTESHTTKPIADHPGWIANFYQEDDEEREHPIPIYEPSGLPYAADTEACVRAVRDWLADHPKD
;
A
#
# COMPACT_ATOMS: atom_id res chain seq x y z
N MET A 1 -4.15 0.17 -21.16
CA MET A 1 -4.21 1.01 -19.96
C MET A 1 -4.06 0.06 -18.80
N SER A 2 -2.96 0.18 -18.06
CA SER A 2 -2.67 -0.65 -16.90
C SER A 2 -3.67 -0.33 -15.78
N ASP A 3 -3.92 -1.26 -14.86
CA ASP A 3 -4.85 -0.99 -13.76
C ASP A 3 -4.38 0.18 -12.89
N ILE A 4 -3.06 0.43 -12.80
CA ILE A 4 -2.50 1.58 -12.10
C ILE A 4 -2.80 2.93 -12.77
N ASP A 5 -3.01 2.95 -14.10
CA ASP A 5 -3.46 4.17 -14.80
C ASP A 5 -4.86 4.61 -14.34
N ARG A 6 -5.65 3.73 -13.68
CA ARG A 6 -6.92 4.11 -13.04
C ARG A 6 -6.72 5.01 -11.81
N LEU A 7 -5.52 5.03 -11.22
CA LEU A 7 -5.15 5.98 -10.17
C LEU A 7 -4.76 7.37 -10.72
N LEU A 8 -4.93 7.59 -12.03
CA LEU A 8 -4.85 8.90 -12.66
C LEU A 8 -6.27 9.40 -12.92
N ARG A 9 -6.79 10.28 -12.06
CA ARG A 9 -8.11 10.89 -12.27
C ARG A 9 -7.95 12.19 -13.02
N ASP A 10 -8.40 12.24 -14.27
CA ASP A 10 -8.31 13.42 -15.15
C ASP A 10 -6.87 13.99 -15.25
N GLY A 11 -5.86 13.12 -15.19
CA GLY A 11 -4.44 13.50 -15.19
C GLY A 11 -3.88 13.97 -13.83
N THR A 12 -4.70 14.00 -12.78
CA THR A 12 -4.25 14.26 -11.41
C THR A 12 -3.70 12.96 -10.79
N PRO A 13 -2.44 12.94 -10.32
CA PRO A 13 -1.92 11.79 -9.58
C PRO A 13 -2.64 11.65 -8.24
N MET A 14 -3.28 10.51 -8.01
CA MET A 14 -3.78 10.15 -6.67
C MET A 14 -2.62 9.71 -5.77
N ALA A 15 -2.80 9.82 -4.46
CA ALA A 15 -1.79 9.47 -3.45
C ALA A 15 -1.23 8.05 -3.67
N GLY A 16 -2.09 7.09 -4.01
CA GLY A 16 -1.70 5.71 -4.30
C GLY A 16 -0.84 5.54 -5.55
N HIS A 17 -0.99 6.41 -6.56
CA HIS A 17 -0.14 6.35 -7.75
C HIS A 17 1.31 6.68 -7.42
N ALA A 18 1.55 7.73 -6.64
CA ALA A 18 2.90 8.10 -6.22
C ALA A 18 3.48 7.12 -5.20
N LEU A 19 2.66 6.52 -4.32
CA LEU A 19 3.08 5.41 -3.46
C LEU A 19 3.51 4.19 -4.30
N TYR A 20 2.72 3.79 -5.30
CA TYR A 20 3.07 2.71 -6.22
C TYR A 20 4.42 2.96 -6.90
N GLN A 21 4.63 4.16 -7.43
CA GLN A 21 5.91 4.53 -8.04
C GLN A 21 7.08 4.43 -7.05
N ALA A 22 6.88 4.83 -5.79
CA ALA A 22 7.90 4.76 -4.75
C ALA A 22 8.24 3.31 -4.35
N LEU A 23 7.24 2.43 -4.26
CA LEU A 23 7.44 1.00 -4.01
C LEU A 23 8.25 0.36 -5.15
N HIS A 24 7.86 0.60 -6.40
CA HIS A 24 8.57 0.07 -7.57
C HIS A 24 10.00 0.59 -7.68
N ALA A 25 10.25 1.86 -7.34
CA ALA A 25 11.60 2.42 -7.27
C ALA A 25 12.49 1.73 -6.21
N ASN A 26 11.88 1.07 -5.21
CA ASN A 26 12.55 0.27 -4.19
C ASN A 26 12.52 -1.24 -4.48
N ALA A 27 12.22 -1.63 -5.73
CA ALA A 27 12.09 -3.02 -6.17
C ALA A 27 11.04 -3.85 -5.40
N ILE A 28 10.00 -3.17 -4.91
CA ILE A 28 8.86 -3.80 -4.23
C ILE A 28 7.73 -3.98 -5.26
N PRO A 29 7.40 -5.23 -5.66
CA PRO A 29 6.48 -5.50 -6.76
C PRO A 29 5.02 -5.45 -6.26
N ALA A 30 4.54 -4.26 -5.93
CA ALA A 30 3.14 -4.06 -5.55
C ALA A 30 2.23 -4.03 -6.78
N GLU A 31 1.03 -4.56 -6.62
CA GLU A 31 -0.07 -4.57 -7.59
C GLU A 31 -1.26 -3.78 -7.05
N LEU A 32 -2.11 -3.26 -7.94
CA LEU A 32 -3.34 -2.57 -7.55
C LEU A 32 -4.49 -3.57 -7.52
N LEU A 33 -5.16 -3.72 -6.38
CA LEU A 33 -6.31 -4.60 -6.19
C LEU A 33 -7.59 -3.78 -5.95
N ASP A 34 -8.66 -4.12 -6.66
CA ASP A 34 -10.03 -3.66 -6.37
C ASP A 34 -10.64 -4.60 -5.31
N THR A 35 -10.89 -4.09 -4.11
CA THR A 35 -11.42 -4.88 -2.99
C THR A 35 -12.95 -4.93 -2.96
N ALA A 36 -13.61 -4.60 -4.08
CA ALA A 36 -15.04 -4.39 -4.23
C ALA A 36 -15.56 -3.19 -3.42
N GLY A 37 -16.58 -2.50 -3.94
CA GLY A 37 -17.15 -1.31 -3.28
C GLY A 37 -16.41 0.00 -3.57
N SER A 38 -15.54 0.05 -4.59
CA SER A 38 -14.72 1.22 -4.97
C SER A 38 -13.51 1.49 -4.07
N TYR A 39 -13.14 0.52 -3.24
CA TYR A 39 -11.92 0.55 -2.46
C TYR A 39 -10.79 -0.07 -3.27
N TRP A 40 -9.64 0.60 -3.26
CA TRP A 40 -8.46 0.17 -3.98
C TRP A 40 -7.30 0.14 -3.01
N VAL A 41 -6.55 -0.95 -3.00
CA VAL A 41 -5.37 -1.14 -2.15
C VAL A 41 -4.19 -1.57 -3.00
N LEU A 42 -2.98 -1.27 -2.54
CA LEU A 42 -1.77 -1.85 -3.12
C LEU A 42 -1.44 -3.15 -2.39
N VAL A 43 -1.27 -4.24 -3.13
CA VAL A 43 -0.99 -5.57 -2.56
C VAL A 43 0.36 -6.06 -3.04
N LEU A 44 1.12 -6.64 -2.12
CA LEU A 44 2.31 -7.42 -2.43
C LEU A 44 2.03 -8.87 -2.08
N TYR A 45 2.09 -9.75 -3.06
CA TYR A 45 1.95 -11.19 -2.83
C TYR A 45 3.29 -11.80 -2.43
N LEU A 46 3.26 -12.60 -1.36
CA LEU A 46 4.36 -13.36 -0.78
C LEU A 46 3.94 -14.83 -0.70
N ASP A 47 4.90 -15.75 -0.56
CA ASP A 47 4.58 -17.18 -0.44
C ASP A 47 3.91 -17.53 0.90
N THR A 48 4.01 -16.65 1.90
CA THR A 48 3.46 -16.84 3.25
C THR A 48 2.21 -16.00 3.52
N GLY A 49 1.75 -15.23 2.53
CA GLY A 49 0.63 -14.30 2.68
C GLY A 49 0.76 -13.07 1.81
N GLU A 50 0.22 -11.95 2.28
CA GLU A 50 0.15 -10.72 1.48
C GLU A 50 0.30 -9.47 2.34
N VAL A 51 0.95 -8.44 1.78
CA VAL A 51 1.01 -7.12 2.40
C VAL A 51 0.05 -6.19 1.69
N TRP A 52 -0.89 -5.62 2.43
CA TRP A 52 -1.84 -4.64 1.92
C TRP A 52 -1.46 -3.26 2.41
N ILE A 53 -1.48 -2.30 1.48
CA ILE A 53 -1.17 -0.90 1.74
C ILE A 53 -2.33 -0.04 1.25
N SER A 54 -2.88 0.77 2.16
CA SER A 54 -3.96 1.71 1.91
C SER A 54 -3.82 2.93 2.81
N ASP A 55 -4.61 3.98 2.58
CA ASP A 55 -4.76 5.03 3.57
C ASP A 55 -5.60 4.56 4.77
N THR A 56 -5.73 5.40 5.81
CA THR A 56 -6.52 5.10 7.02
C THR A 56 -8.02 4.93 6.79
N GLU A 57 -8.52 5.28 5.62
CA GLU A 57 -9.91 5.11 5.21
C GLU A 57 -10.06 3.97 4.19
N SER A 58 -9.03 3.12 4.07
CA SER A 58 -8.98 1.97 3.17
C SER A 58 -9.01 2.34 1.68
N HIS A 59 -8.46 3.50 1.31
CA HIS A 59 -8.35 3.95 -0.08
C HIS A 59 -6.91 4.19 -0.52
N THR A 60 -6.67 4.11 -1.83
CA THR A 60 -5.44 4.60 -2.48
C THR A 60 -5.75 5.70 -3.52
N THR A 61 -7.03 6.01 -3.70
CA THR A 61 -7.56 6.91 -4.73
C THR A 61 -7.79 8.34 -4.25
N LYS A 62 -7.34 8.71 -3.05
CA LYS A 62 -7.46 10.09 -2.56
C LYS A 62 -6.45 11.01 -3.24
N PRO A 63 -6.78 12.29 -3.47
CA PRO A 63 -5.80 13.30 -3.83
C PRO A 63 -4.71 13.40 -2.75
N ILE A 64 -3.48 13.73 -3.14
CA ILE A 64 -2.35 13.94 -2.19
C ILE A 64 -2.69 14.96 -1.09
N ALA A 65 -3.44 16.01 -1.44
CA ALA A 65 -3.82 17.07 -0.50
C ALA A 65 -4.76 16.57 0.62
N ASP A 66 -5.48 15.48 0.39
CA ASP A 66 -6.47 14.92 1.30
C ASP A 66 -6.01 13.58 1.89
N HIS A 67 -4.71 13.25 1.75
CA HIS A 67 -4.14 11.99 2.24
C HIS A 67 -4.14 11.93 3.77
N PRO A 68 -4.86 10.98 4.40
CA PRO A 68 -5.01 10.92 5.85
C PRO A 68 -3.90 10.12 6.55
N GLY A 69 -2.93 9.58 5.81
CA GLY A 69 -1.86 8.73 6.33
C GLY A 69 -1.94 7.30 5.78
N TRP A 70 -0.78 6.68 5.50
CA TRP A 70 -0.68 5.30 5.05
C TRP A 70 -0.77 4.30 6.21
N ILE A 71 -1.33 3.13 5.92
CA ILE A 71 -1.27 1.92 6.73
C ILE A 71 -0.70 0.81 5.85
N ALA A 72 0.19 -0.01 6.41
CA ALA A 72 0.61 -1.27 5.79
C ALA A 72 0.42 -2.41 6.78
N ASN A 73 -0.26 -3.46 6.35
CA ASN A 73 -0.55 -4.65 7.16
C ASN A 73 -0.14 -5.91 6.39
N PHE A 74 0.43 -6.87 7.09
CA PHE A 74 0.63 -8.23 6.58
C PHE A 74 -0.52 -9.13 7.05
N TYR A 75 -1.05 -9.91 6.12
CA TYR A 75 -2.02 -10.97 6.35
C TYR A 75 -1.39 -12.30 6.01
N GLN A 76 -1.46 -13.25 6.92
CA GLN A 76 -0.97 -14.61 6.69
C GLN A 76 -1.87 -15.34 5.70
N GLU A 77 -1.32 -16.28 4.92
CA GLU A 77 -2.08 -17.06 3.93
C GLU A 77 -3.26 -17.82 4.56
N ASP A 78 -3.13 -18.27 5.81
CA ASP A 78 -4.15 -18.99 6.55
C ASP A 78 -5.20 -18.08 7.24
N ASP A 79 -5.03 -16.75 7.20
CA ASP A 79 -6.01 -15.77 7.64
C ASP A 79 -6.95 -15.39 6.49
N GLU A 80 -7.76 -16.36 6.03
CA GLU A 80 -8.67 -16.20 4.89
C GLU A 80 -9.64 -15.01 5.06
N GLU A 81 -10.06 -14.74 6.30
CA GLU A 81 -10.98 -13.66 6.68
C GLU A 81 -10.27 -12.31 6.91
N ARG A 82 -8.93 -12.30 6.94
CA ARG A 82 -8.10 -11.10 7.15
C ARG A 82 -8.42 -10.38 8.47
N GLU A 83 -8.71 -11.14 9.52
CA GLU A 83 -9.11 -10.60 10.82
C GLU A 83 -7.91 -10.26 11.72
N HIS A 84 -6.73 -10.83 11.43
CA HIS A 84 -5.55 -10.77 12.30
C HIS A 84 -4.34 -10.15 11.59
N PRO A 85 -4.43 -8.90 11.11
CA PRO A 85 -3.30 -8.25 10.47
C PRO A 85 -2.13 -8.09 11.45
N ILE A 86 -0.92 -8.28 10.94
CA ILE A 86 0.31 -7.85 11.59
C ILE A 86 0.66 -6.45 11.06
N PRO A 87 0.62 -5.39 11.89
CA PRO A 87 0.95 -4.05 11.45
C PRO A 87 2.42 -3.94 11.04
N ILE A 88 2.67 -3.46 9.82
CA ILE A 88 4.01 -3.12 9.31
C ILE A 88 4.27 -1.62 9.46
N TYR A 89 3.25 -0.80 9.17
CA TYR A 89 3.33 0.65 9.24
C TYR A 89 2.00 1.24 9.69
N GLU A 90 2.08 2.18 10.64
CA GLU A 90 0.96 2.98 11.10
C GLU A 90 1.28 4.48 10.89
N PRO A 91 0.28 5.30 10.55
CA PRO A 91 0.50 6.71 10.25
C PRO A 91 0.78 7.49 11.54
N SER A 92 1.74 8.41 11.44
CA SER A 92 2.25 9.18 12.59
C SER A 92 2.02 10.69 12.47
N GLY A 93 1.09 11.11 11.59
CA GLY A 93 0.80 12.53 11.32
C GLY A 93 1.86 13.23 10.47
N LEU A 94 2.68 12.47 9.75
CA LEU A 94 3.68 12.99 8.83
C LEU A 94 3.03 13.62 7.59
N PRO A 95 3.64 14.66 6.98
CA PRO A 95 3.24 15.12 5.66
C PRO A 95 3.38 14.02 4.61
N TYR A 96 2.50 14.02 3.59
CA TYR A 96 2.40 12.97 2.56
C TYR A 96 3.74 12.39 2.07
N ALA A 97 4.70 13.24 1.68
CA ALA A 97 5.98 12.77 1.15
C ALA A 97 6.79 11.98 2.19
N ALA A 98 6.84 12.47 3.43
CA ALA A 98 7.54 11.81 4.53
C ALA A 98 6.81 10.55 5.00
N ASP A 99 5.47 10.58 5.01
CA ASP A 99 4.63 9.43 5.30
C ASP A 99 4.82 8.31 4.27
N THR A 100 4.85 8.66 2.98
CA THR A 100 5.11 7.73 1.88
C THR A 100 6.51 7.12 1.98
N GLU A 101 7.54 7.93 2.22
CA GLU A 101 8.91 7.43 2.40
C GLU A 101 9.02 6.50 3.62
N ALA A 102 8.39 6.85 4.74
CA ALA A 102 8.40 6.05 5.95
C ALA A 102 7.66 4.72 5.76
N CYS A 103 6.51 4.73 5.10
CA CYS A 103 5.75 3.53 4.76
C CYS A 103 6.56 2.58 3.86
N VAL A 104 7.14 3.10 2.76
CA VAL A 104 7.98 2.30 1.85
C VAL A 104 9.18 1.71 2.56
N ARG A 105 9.84 2.49 3.44
CA ARG A 105 10.95 2.00 4.25
C ARG A 105 10.52 0.88 5.18
N ALA A 106 9.41 1.04 5.90
CA ALA A 106 8.90 0.03 6.82
C ALA A 106 8.58 -1.29 6.09
N VAL A 107 7.92 -1.22 4.93
CA VAL A 107 7.64 -2.41 4.10
C VAL A 107 8.93 -3.07 3.62
N ARG A 108 9.89 -2.30 3.13
CA ARG A 108 11.19 -2.83 2.68
C ARG A 108 11.94 -3.53 3.81
N ASP A 109 12.01 -2.89 4.97
CA ASP A 109 12.73 -3.41 6.12
C ASP A 109 12.03 -4.69 6.64
N TRP A 110 10.69 -4.72 6.66
CA TRP A 110 9.92 -5.93 6.99
C TRP A 110 10.19 -7.09 6.03
N LEU A 111 10.25 -6.83 4.71
CA LEU A 111 10.58 -7.85 3.70
C LEU A 111 12.03 -8.37 3.81
N ALA A 112 12.95 -7.53 4.31
CA ALA A 112 14.33 -7.96 4.56
C ALA A 112 14.42 -8.91 5.77
N ASP A 113 13.56 -8.71 6.77
CA ASP A 113 13.46 -9.57 7.96
C ASP A 113 12.59 -10.82 7.72
N HIS A 114 11.74 -10.81 6.69
CA HIS A 114 10.85 -11.89 6.29
C HIS A 114 10.98 -12.19 4.79
N PRO A 115 12.11 -12.78 4.36
CA PRO A 115 12.35 -13.05 2.95
C PRO A 115 11.28 -13.98 2.38
N LYS A 116 10.93 -13.75 1.12
CA LYS A 116 10.17 -14.70 0.29
C LYS A 116 11.05 -15.94 0.10
N ASP A 117 10.74 -17.04 0.78
CA ASP A 117 11.45 -18.32 0.65
C ASP A 117 11.06 -19.05 -0.65
#